data_AF-A0A1I6PQ14-F1
#
_entry.id   AF-A0A1I6PQ14-F1
#
_cell.length_a   1.000
_cell.length_b   1.000
_cell.length_c   1.000
_cell.angle_alpha   90.00
_cell.angle_beta   90.00
_cell.angle_gamma   90.00
#
_symmetry.space_group_name_H-M   'P 1'
#
loop_
_entity.id
_entity.type
_entity.pdbx_description
1 polymer ?
#
loop_
_entity_poly.entity_id
_entity_poly.type
_entity_poly.pdbx_seq_one_letter_code
_entity_poly.pdbx_strand_id
1 'polypeptide(L)'
;MKKRSIITLILSVVVLLSCTNYSEVKAAEETVSPIIVKRNLTSLELNWNVDGDIFEIIDSEGNTLYHGDQKNYTINNLEPNSIISFDLVVYDEGNIVSSQQIITSTLENSVNLRSMQSSTDIDTSLTSISSNSGVNLTWNEIPGVEEYRVYRDQKLLATTNENFYTDETISSNSLYTYEIEFSAPLSEIEKQEVEKFFSENEDLNLSEAEIDQMSSSRPVSIIRVVDTTTSNPIQSRAASTTSFSWIYKTFLPMDYIEDPIPGNGIAFFGGDNRTFSFDSEKYRTKMWGKTIFEPYNSEHNFSKNVHATTAYDDNKNYISSKTASDELMYGVKNTHTYTKADYTYYHKVGNPYIPVSGQEIDIQMRVITNSNGTYSFEGVHDRAPSHELYLTLNNGASNRMIFAHPNEGLSYLGAPSTLARWFTITGSL
;
A
#
# COMPACT_ATOMS: atom_id res chain seq x y z
N MET A 1 43.15 3.62 81.08
CA MET A 1 44.56 3.41 80.61
C MET A 1 44.47 2.78 79.23
N LYS A 2 44.90 3.32 78.09
CA LYS A 2 45.91 4.32 77.65
C LYS A 2 45.24 5.18 76.52
N LYS A 3 45.25 6.53 76.48
CA LYS A 3 46.31 7.46 75.94
C LYS A 3 46.92 6.92 74.62
N ARG A 4 46.98 7.57 73.45
CA ARG A 4 46.96 8.95 72.88
C ARG A 4 46.62 8.76 71.37
N SER A 5 46.29 9.71 70.50
CA SER A 5 46.83 11.05 70.29
C SER A 5 45.92 11.88 69.38
N ILE A 6 45.94 13.19 69.60
CA ILE A 6 45.35 14.26 68.79
C ILE A 6 46.25 14.52 67.58
N ILE A 7 45.66 14.68 66.39
CA ILE A 7 46.18 15.56 65.33
C ILE A 7 44.99 16.34 64.76
N THR A 8 45.06 17.65 64.89
CA THR A 8 44.18 18.64 64.28
C THR A 8 44.71 18.99 62.89
N LEU A 9 43.86 18.97 61.86
CA LEU A 9 44.11 19.74 60.64
C LEU A 9 42.78 20.30 60.12
N ILE A 10 42.69 21.63 60.09
CA ILE A 10 41.62 22.39 59.44
C ILE A 10 41.93 22.44 57.95
N LEU A 11 40.99 22.02 57.10
CA LEU A 11 40.92 22.53 55.73
C LEU A 11 39.47 22.54 55.24
N SER A 12 38.96 23.75 55.08
CA SER A 12 37.74 24.12 54.39
C SER A 12 37.76 23.63 52.94
N VAL A 13 36.75 22.86 52.55
CA VAL A 13 36.41 22.64 51.13
C VAL A 13 34.93 22.95 50.95
N VAL A 14 34.70 24.04 50.22
CA VAL A 14 33.44 24.40 49.58
C VAL A 14 33.11 23.30 48.57
N VAL A 15 31.99 22.61 48.73
CA VAL A 15 31.43 21.79 47.65
C VAL A 15 30.11 22.44 47.23
N LEU A 16 30.17 22.98 46.02
CA LEU A 16 29.07 23.54 45.25
C LEU A 16 27.93 22.52 45.13
N LEU A 17 26.71 22.99 45.34
CA LEU A 17 25.53 22.34 44.77
C LEU A 17 25.63 22.41 43.26
N SER A 18 25.87 21.26 42.62
CA SER A 18 25.42 21.02 41.25
C SER A 18 24.34 19.96 41.32
N CYS A 19 23.08 20.39 41.25
CA CYS A 19 21.96 19.54 40.91
C CYS A 19 22.23 18.96 39.50
N THR A 20 22.73 17.73 39.42
CA THR A 20 22.60 16.95 38.21
C THR A 20 21.20 16.35 38.21
N ASN A 21 20.29 16.98 37.46
CA ASN A 21 19.10 16.29 36.97
C ASN A 21 19.60 15.08 36.17
N TYR A 22 19.48 13.90 36.76
CA TYR A 22 19.64 12.64 36.06
C TYR A 22 18.36 12.45 35.24
N SER A 23 18.31 13.09 34.08
CA SER A 23 17.36 12.70 33.04
C SER A 23 17.88 11.36 32.53
N GLU A 24 17.30 10.26 32.98
CA GLU A 24 17.38 9.01 32.21
C GLU A 24 16.69 9.31 30.86
N VAL A 25 17.50 9.74 29.88
CA VAL A 25 17.14 9.53 28.49
C VAL A 25 17.14 8.03 28.35
N LYS A 26 15.95 7.42 28.44
CA LYS A 26 15.74 6.12 27.80
C LYS A 26 16.18 6.32 26.36
N ALA A 27 17.33 5.75 26.02
CA ALA A 27 17.65 5.50 24.62
C ALA A 27 16.41 4.82 24.04
N ALA A 28 15.89 5.35 22.94
CA ALA A 28 14.95 4.59 22.14
C ALA A 28 15.65 3.27 21.88
N GLU A 29 15.10 2.16 22.39
CA GLU A 29 15.51 0.86 21.90
C GLU A 29 15.23 0.92 20.40
N GLU A 30 16.28 1.02 19.58
CA GLU A 30 16.19 0.65 18.18
C GLU A 30 15.61 -0.76 18.21
N THR A 31 14.32 -0.89 17.93
CA THR A 31 13.71 -2.20 17.73
C THR A 31 14.27 -2.70 16.42
N VAL A 32 15.46 -3.29 16.48
CA VAL A 32 16.09 -3.95 15.35
C VAL A 32 15.10 -5.03 14.92
N SER A 33 14.60 -4.90 13.70
CA SER A 33 13.74 -5.93 13.10
C SER A 33 14.35 -7.31 13.37
N PRO A 34 13.60 -8.29 13.90
CA PRO A 34 14.14 -9.58 14.30
C PRO A 34 14.78 -10.32 13.11
N ILE A 35 14.44 -9.91 11.89
CA ILE A 35 15.04 -10.36 10.64
C ILE A 35 15.35 -9.17 9.72
N ILE A 36 16.54 -9.19 9.14
CA ILE A 36 17.00 -8.30 8.08
C ILE A 36 16.90 -9.05 6.76
N VAL A 37 16.19 -8.48 5.79
CA VAL A 37 16.00 -9.05 4.46
C VAL A 37 16.72 -8.18 3.44
N LYS A 38 17.76 -8.72 2.81
CA LYS A 38 18.39 -8.11 1.63
C LYS A 38 17.81 -8.74 0.37
N ARG A 39 17.17 -7.90 -0.44
CA ARG A 39 16.42 -8.29 -1.64
C ARG A 39 17.34 -8.27 -2.86
N ASN A 40 17.25 -9.30 -3.70
CA ASN A 40 17.85 -9.35 -5.03
C ASN A 40 16.77 -9.71 -6.07
N LEU A 41 17.13 -9.69 -7.35
CA LEU A 41 16.20 -10.05 -8.45
C LEU A 41 15.69 -11.50 -8.34
N THR A 42 16.53 -12.44 -7.92
CA THR A 42 16.21 -13.88 -7.93
C THR A 42 16.55 -14.58 -6.62
N SER A 43 16.81 -13.80 -5.57
CA SER A 43 17.13 -14.35 -4.24
C SER A 43 16.79 -13.37 -3.11
N LEU A 44 16.66 -13.93 -1.90
CA LEU A 44 16.54 -13.19 -0.65
C LEU A 44 17.64 -13.65 0.30
N GLU A 45 18.46 -12.71 0.77
CA GLU A 45 19.45 -12.94 1.81
C GLU A 45 18.84 -12.57 3.17
N LEU A 46 18.67 -13.57 4.03
CA LEU A 46 18.05 -13.45 5.33
C LEU A 46 19.12 -13.49 6.43
N ASN A 47 19.03 -12.57 7.39
CA ASN A 47 19.83 -12.57 8.60
C ASN A 47 18.92 -12.27 9.79
N TRP A 48 18.91 -13.11 10.82
CA TRP A 48 18.05 -12.89 11.98
C TRP A 48 18.85 -12.80 13.27
N ASN A 49 18.33 -12.03 14.22
CA ASN A 49 18.94 -11.87 15.53
C ASN A 49 17.92 -12.18 16.63
N VAL A 50 17.51 -13.44 16.68
CA VAL A 50 16.61 -13.98 17.71
C VAL A 50 17.32 -15.06 18.53
N ASP A 51 16.89 -15.23 19.77
CA ASP A 51 17.44 -16.22 20.69
C ASP A 51 16.80 -17.60 20.44
N GLY A 52 17.64 -18.63 20.40
CA GLY A 52 17.27 -20.01 20.13
C GLY A 52 18.47 -20.84 19.64
N ASP A 53 18.35 -22.15 19.75
CA ASP A 53 19.38 -23.12 19.37
C ASP A 53 19.30 -23.51 17.89
N ILE A 54 18.07 -23.69 17.38
CA ILE A 54 17.80 -24.17 16.02
C ILE A 54 16.73 -23.31 15.37
N PHE A 55 16.89 -23.04 14.08
CA PHE A 55 16.01 -22.25 13.25
C PHE A 55 15.51 -23.06 12.07
N GLU A 56 14.26 -22.84 11.70
CA GLU A 56 13.64 -23.45 10.52
C GLU A 56 12.95 -22.37 9.68
N ILE A 57 13.19 -22.41 8.36
CA ILE A 57 12.47 -21.57 7.39
C ILE A 57 11.49 -22.48 6.64
N ILE A 58 10.21 -22.14 6.67
CA ILE A 58 9.14 -22.91 6.05
C ILE A 58 8.42 -22.02 5.04
N ASP A 59 8.27 -22.48 3.80
CA ASP A 59 7.54 -21.71 2.77
C ASP A 59 6.02 -21.70 3.01
N SER A 60 5.30 -20.91 2.21
CA SER A 60 3.83 -20.83 2.28
C SER A 60 3.08 -22.15 2.06
N GLU A 61 3.74 -23.16 1.48
CA GLU A 61 3.18 -24.49 1.21
C GLU A 61 3.48 -25.49 2.34
N GLY A 62 4.30 -25.10 3.32
CA GLY A 62 4.71 -25.95 4.45
C GLY A 62 5.98 -26.74 4.19
N ASN A 63 6.75 -26.42 3.14
CA ASN A 63 8.02 -27.09 2.88
C ASN A 63 9.16 -26.41 3.67
N THR A 64 9.95 -27.20 4.38
CA THR A 64 11.17 -26.73 5.04
C THR A 64 12.24 -26.37 3.99
N LEU A 65 12.55 -25.07 3.89
CA LEU A 65 13.64 -24.56 3.05
C LEU A 65 14.99 -24.59 3.78
N TYR A 66 14.98 -24.42 5.09
CA TYR A 66 16.17 -24.40 5.94
C TYR A 66 15.88 -25.01 7.30
N HIS A 67 16.85 -25.74 7.86
CA HIS A 67 16.85 -26.21 9.25
C HIS A 67 18.29 -26.28 9.76
N GLY A 68 18.62 -25.55 10.83
CA GLY A 68 19.97 -25.55 11.40
C GLY A 68 20.21 -24.46 12.45
N ASP A 69 21.45 -24.32 12.89
CA ASP A 69 21.89 -23.40 13.97
C ASP A 69 22.43 -22.06 13.44
N GLN A 70 22.55 -21.89 12.12
CA GLN A 70 23.06 -20.66 11.53
C GLN A 70 21.97 -19.59 11.56
N LYS A 71 22.36 -18.34 11.82
CA LYS A 71 21.45 -17.19 11.86
C LYS A 71 21.26 -16.47 10.51
N ASN A 72 21.55 -17.18 9.43
CA ASN A 72 21.43 -16.66 8.07
C ASN A 72 21.04 -17.77 7.09
N TYR A 73 20.36 -17.37 6.02
CA TYR A 73 20.00 -18.26 4.92
C TYR A 73 19.72 -17.45 3.64
N THR A 74 20.00 -18.05 2.49
CA THR A 74 19.65 -17.45 1.20
C THR A 74 18.61 -18.31 0.48
N ILE A 75 17.43 -17.74 0.27
CA ILE A 75 16.42 -18.32 -0.61
C ILE A 75 16.82 -17.97 -2.05
N ASN A 76 17.11 -18.97 -2.88
CA ASN A 76 17.56 -18.81 -4.27
C ASN A 76 16.48 -19.24 -5.27
N ASN A 77 16.72 -19.01 -6.56
CA ASN A 77 15.87 -19.43 -7.67
C ASN A 77 14.44 -18.84 -7.59
N LEU A 78 14.34 -17.60 -7.10
CA LEU A 78 13.10 -16.86 -7.07
C LEU A 78 12.90 -16.11 -8.38
N GLU A 79 11.64 -15.86 -8.72
CA GLU A 79 11.27 -14.99 -9.84
C GLU A 79 11.40 -13.50 -9.43
N PRO A 80 11.84 -12.61 -10.33
CA PRO A 80 11.79 -11.17 -10.11
C PRO A 80 10.36 -10.67 -9.86
N ASN A 81 10.24 -9.55 -9.13
CA ASN A 81 8.96 -8.94 -8.74
C ASN A 81 7.93 -9.96 -8.20
N SER A 82 8.37 -10.80 -7.27
CA SER A 82 7.53 -11.85 -6.67
C SER A 82 7.41 -11.66 -5.18
N ILE A 83 6.17 -11.72 -4.69
CA ILE A 83 5.87 -11.71 -3.26
C ILE A 83 6.18 -13.08 -2.68
N ILE A 84 7.00 -13.09 -1.63
CA ILE A 84 7.45 -14.29 -0.93
C ILE A 84 6.91 -14.23 0.49
N SER A 85 6.28 -15.32 0.93
CA SER A 85 5.80 -15.53 2.29
C SER A 85 6.44 -16.79 2.85
N PHE A 86 6.98 -16.70 4.07
CA PHE A 86 7.60 -17.83 4.76
C PHE A 86 7.56 -17.62 6.28
N ASP A 87 7.63 -18.71 7.04
CA ASP A 87 7.73 -18.68 8.49
C ASP A 87 9.18 -18.87 8.94
N LEU A 88 9.61 -18.10 9.93
CA LEU A 88 10.80 -18.37 10.75
C LEU A 88 10.35 -19.00 12.07
N VAL A 89 10.66 -20.28 12.25
CA VAL A 89 10.40 -21.02 13.49
C VAL A 89 11.69 -21.14 14.27
N VAL A 90 11.62 -20.84 15.56
CA VAL A 90 12.77 -20.84 16.48
C VAL A 90 12.56 -21.90 17.55
N TYR A 91 13.57 -22.74 17.73
CA TYR A 91 13.60 -23.81 18.71
C TYR A 91 14.63 -23.54 19.80
N ASP A 92 14.28 -23.83 21.03
CA ASP A 92 15.16 -23.79 22.20
C ASP A 92 14.97 -25.09 23.00
N GLU A 93 16.08 -25.80 23.27
CA GLU A 93 16.03 -27.14 23.88
C GLU A 93 15.05 -28.12 23.20
N GLY A 94 14.83 -27.97 21.89
CA GLY A 94 13.92 -28.78 21.08
C GLY A 94 12.43 -28.37 21.14
N ASN A 95 12.07 -27.30 21.85
CA ASN A 95 10.72 -26.76 21.89
C ASN A 95 10.61 -25.51 21.00
N ILE A 96 9.48 -25.33 20.30
CA ILE A 96 9.22 -24.08 19.56
C ILE A 96 8.99 -22.96 20.57
N VAL A 97 9.85 -21.94 20.52
CA VAL A 97 9.77 -20.75 21.39
C VAL A 97 9.28 -19.50 20.65
N SER A 98 9.41 -19.48 19.32
CA SER A 98 8.91 -18.39 18.48
C SER A 98 8.54 -18.89 17.10
N SER A 99 7.51 -18.30 16.52
CA SER A 99 7.12 -18.49 15.12
C SER A 99 6.64 -17.15 14.59
N GLN A 100 7.23 -16.74 13.48
CA GLN A 100 6.97 -15.44 12.86
C GLN A 100 6.73 -15.66 11.37
N GLN A 101 5.66 -15.08 10.83
CA GLN A 101 5.43 -15.04 9.39
C GLN A 101 6.08 -13.79 8.81
N ILE A 102 6.86 -13.96 7.75
CA ILE A 102 7.54 -12.89 7.03
C ILE A 102 6.93 -12.82 5.63
N ILE A 103 6.50 -11.61 5.23
CA ILE A 103 6.10 -11.33 3.84
C ILE A 103 7.01 -10.23 3.29
N THR A 104 7.61 -10.48 2.12
CA THR A 104 8.53 -9.57 1.44
C THR A 104 8.45 -9.79 -0.09
N SER A 105 9.36 -9.17 -0.84
CA SER A 105 9.44 -9.31 -2.30
C SER A 105 10.87 -9.45 -2.79
N THR A 106 11.05 -10.05 -3.97
CA THR A 106 12.25 -9.88 -4.80
C THR A 106 12.22 -8.54 -5.52
N LEU A 107 13.37 -8.07 -5.98
CA LEU A 107 13.46 -6.85 -6.79
C LEU A 107 12.80 -7.05 -8.16
N GLU A 108 12.33 -5.96 -8.76
CA GLU A 108 11.82 -5.94 -10.12
C GLU A 108 12.95 -5.67 -11.15
N ASN A 109 12.79 -6.21 -12.35
CA ASN A 109 13.68 -5.95 -13.46
C ASN A 109 13.31 -4.62 -14.15
N SER A 110 14.17 -3.62 -14.05
CA SER A 110 13.95 -2.25 -14.56
C SER A 110 13.63 -2.15 -16.07
N VAL A 111 13.84 -3.23 -16.83
CA VAL A 111 13.68 -3.27 -18.30
C VAL A 111 12.24 -3.57 -18.76
N ASN A 112 11.36 -4.07 -17.87
CA ASN A 112 9.98 -4.43 -18.22
C ASN A 112 8.95 -3.29 -18.04
N LEU A 113 9.40 -2.06 -17.76
CA LEU A 113 8.56 -0.88 -17.66
C LEU A 113 7.98 -0.49 -19.03
N ARG A 114 6.96 -1.21 -19.49
CA ARG A 114 6.02 -0.70 -20.49
C ARG A 114 4.93 0.08 -19.77
N SER A 115 5.09 1.41 -19.85
CA SER A 115 4.13 2.48 -19.56
C SER A 115 3.51 2.51 -18.17
N MET A 116 4.18 3.17 -17.23
CA MET A 116 3.56 4.07 -16.25
C MET A 116 4.53 5.25 -16.13
N GLN A 117 4.33 6.31 -16.93
CA GLN A 117 5.26 7.43 -17.02
C GLN A 117 5.28 8.23 -15.72
N SER A 118 6.24 7.92 -14.86
CA SER A 118 6.97 8.88 -14.05
C SER A 118 8.40 8.36 -13.88
N SER A 119 9.36 9.28 -13.97
CA SER A 119 10.80 9.08 -13.97
C SER A 119 11.42 8.89 -12.58
N THR A 120 10.61 8.71 -11.53
CA THR A 120 11.12 8.48 -10.16
C THR A 120 10.80 7.05 -9.72
N ASP A 121 11.83 6.19 -9.80
CA ASP A 121 11.87 4.84 -9.24
C ASP A 121 11.73 4.91 -7.71
N ILE A 122 10.50 5.11 -7.22
CA ILE A 122 10.20 5.08 -5.79
C ILE A 122 10.13 3.60 -5.38
N ASP A 123 11.10 3.16 -4.58
CA ASP A 123 11.11 1.81 -4.08
C ASP A 123 10.03 1.63 -2.99
N THR A 124 8.94 0.98 -3.37
CA THR A 124 7.80 0.69 -2.50
C THR A 124 7.91 -0.68 -1.80
N SER A 125 9.10 -1.30 -1.81
CA SER A 125 9.33 -2.59 -1.15
C SER A 125 9.08 -2.50 0.36
N LEU A 126 8.29 -3.45 0.86
CA LEU A 126 7.88 -3.53 2.25
C LEU A 126 8.07 -4.96 2.77
N THR A 127 8.69 -5.09 3.92
CA THR A 127 8.68 -6.34 4.71
C THR A 127 7.72 -6.19 5.87
N SER A 128 6.87 -7.20 6.06
CA SER A 128 6.05 -7.34 7.26
C SER A 128 6.42 -8.62 8.00
N ILE A 129 6.49 -8.54 9.32
CA ILE A 129 6.74 -9.66 10.21
C ILE A 129 5.57 -9.71 11.19
N SER A 130 4.79 -10.79 11.17
CA SER A 130 3.68 -10.99 12.09
C SER A 130 3.97 -12.15 13.05
N SER A 131 3.62 -11.95 14.31
CA SER A 131 3.73 -12.96 15.36
C SER A 131 2.65 -12.75 16.42
N ASN A 132 2.73 -13.49 17.52
CA ASN A 132 1.84 -13.28 18.66
C ASN A 132 2.09 -11.95 19.42
N SER A 133 3.25 -11.32 19.24
CA SER A 133 3.60 -10.07 19.92
C SER A 133 3.20 -8.82 19.15
N GLY A 134 2.93 -8.93 17.85
CA GLY A 134 2.68 -7.76 17.02
C GLY A 134 2.86 -7.99 15.53
N VAL A 135 2.70 -6.91 14.78
CA VAL A 135 3.13 -6.78 13.38
C VAL A 135 4.21 -5.71 13.30
N ASN A 136 5.39 -6.08 12.80
CA ASN A 136 6.43 -5.12 12.42
C ASN A 136 6.37 -4.88 10.90
N LEU A 137 6.43 -3.61 10.51
CA LEU A 137 6.48 -3.15 9.13
C LEU A 137 7.80 -2.42 8.93
N THR A 138 8.54 -2.78 7.89
CA THR A 138 9.81 -2.12 7.51
C THR A 138 9.83 -1.87 6.02
N TRP A 139 9.94 -0.61 5.62
CA TRP A 139 10.06 -0.17 4.22
C TRP A 139 11.41 0.47 3.96
N ASN A 140 11.74 0.66 2.69
CA ASN A 140 13.00 1.32 2.32
C ASN A 140 12.89 2.84 2.58
N GLU A 141 14.00 3.47 2.94
CA GLU A 141 14.09 4.93 3.03
C GLU A 141 13.84 5.54 1.64
N ILE A 142 12.97 6.56 1.59
CA ILE A 142 12.59 7.21 0.34
C ILE A 142 13.16 8.63 0.35
N PRO A 143 14.12 8.96 -0.54
CA PRO A 143 14.79 10.26 -0.53
C PRO A 143 13.81 11.43 -0.63
N GLY A 144 13.96 12.38 0.29
CA GLY A 144 13.14 13.60 0.34
C GLY A 144 11.75 13.42 0.95
N VAL A 145 11.44 12.25 1.51
CA VAL A 145 10.26 12.03 2.34
C VAL A 145 10.64 12.22 3.80
N GLU A 146 10.01 13.19 4.47
CA GLU A 146 10.31 13.53 5.87
C GLU A 146 9.34 12.87 6.86
N GLU A 147 8.17 12.45 6.40
CA GLU A 147 7.08 11.96 7.25
C GLU A 147 6.26 10.89 6.54
N TYR A 148 5.92 9.84 7.29
CA TYR A 148 5.04 8.74 6.93
C TYR A 148 3.84 8.70 7.87
N ARG A 149 2.65 8.48 7.31
CA ARG A 149 1.41 8.23 8.08
C ARG A 149 1.03 6.77 7.96
N VAL A 150 0.98 6.07 9.10
CA VAL A 150 0.67 4.64 9.15
C VAL A 150 -0.76 4.45 9.63
N TYR A 151 -1.58 3.82 8.80
CA TYR A 151 -2.96 3.47 9.08
C TYR A 151 -3.10 1.96 9.23
N ARG A 152 -4.04 1.54 10.06
CA ARG A 152 -4.58 0.18 10.08
C ARG A 152 -6.08 0.27 9.93
N ASP A 153 -6.61 -0.37 8.90
CA ASP A 153 -8.05 -0.44 8.61
C ASP A 153 -8.64 0.96 8.49
N GLN A 154 -7.95 1.84 7.75
CA GLN A 154 -8.25 3.26 7.54
C GLN A 154 -8.15 4.15 8.80
N LYS A 155 -7.79 3.59 9.96
CA LYS A 155 -7.56 4.38 11.17
C LYS A 155 -6.08 4.72 11.30
N LEU A 156 -5.77 6.01 11.40
CA LEU A 156 -4.41 6.49 11.67
C LEU A 156 -3.93 5.92 13.01
N LEU A 157 -2.81 5.20 12.98
CA LEU A 157 -2.14 4.70 14.17
C LEU A 157 -1.00 5.62 14.60
N ALA A 158 -0.19 6.07 13.64
CA ALA A 158 1.00 6.87 13.91
C ALA A 158 1.40 7.75 12.74
N THR A 159 2.17 8.78 13.08
CA THR A 159 2.96 9.59 12.16
C THR A 159 4.42 9.45 12.59
N THR A 160 5.31 9.11 11.67
CA THR A 160 6.72 8.80 11.96
C THR A 160 7.64 9.31 10.85
N ASN A 161 8.88 9.65 11.20
CA ASN A 161 9.97 9.93 10.26
C ASN A 161 10.88 8.70 10.04
N GLU A 162 10.65 7.63 10.79
CA GLU A 162 11.35 6.36 10.65
C GLU A 162 10.75 5.53 9.51
N ASN A 163 11.56 4.65 8.92
CA ASN A 163 11.14 3.73 7.86
C ASN A 163 10.64 2.37 8.39
N PHE A 164 10.16 2.35 9.64
CA PHE A 164 9.57 1.18 10.27
C PHE A 164 8.43 1.57 11.23
N TYR A 165 7.57 0.61 11.53
CA TYR A 165 6.50 0.75 12.52
C TYR A 165 6.17 -0.61 13.14
N THR A 166 5.91 -0.64 14.45
CA THR A 166 5.49 -1.84 15.18
C THR A 166 4.10 -1.63 15.76
N ASP A 167 3.17 -2.53 15.41
CA ASP A 167 1.83 -2.60 15.97
C ASP A 167 1.69 -3.78 16.94
N GLU A 168 1.74 -3.48 18.24
CA GLU A 168 1.58 -4.46 19.33
C GLU A 168 0.11 -4.64 19.75
N THR A 169 -0.83 -3.93 19.10
CA THR A 169 -2.25 -3.90 19.49
C THR A 169 -3.11 -4.88 18.71
N ILE A 170 -2.48 -5.77 17.95
CA ILE A 170 -3.17 -6.76 17.12
C ILE A 170 -3.77 -7.89 17.96
N SER A 171 -4.80 -8.53 17.40
CA SER A 171 -5.38 -9.76 17.91
C SER A 171 -5.03 -10.90 16.99
N SER A 172 -4.73 -12.07 17.55
CA SER A 172 -4.57 -13.31 16.78
C SER A 172 -5.82 -13.62 15.96
N ASN A 173 -5.65 -14.38 14.89
CA ASN A 173 -6.73 -14.82 14.01
C ASN A 173 -7.53 -13.67 13.37
N SER A 174 -6.83 -12.59 13.05
CA SER A 174 -7.40 -11.41 12.41
C SER A 174 -6.65 -11.08 11.12
N LEU A 175 -7.39 -10.55 10.15
CA LEU A 175 -6.82 -9.95 8.95
C LEU A 175 -6.74 -8.44 9.15
N TYR A 176 -5.58 -7.84 8.90
CA TYR A 176 -5.34 -6.40 9.00
C TYR A 176 -4.88 -5.83 7.66
N THR A 177 -5.28 -4.59 7.38
CA THR A 177 -4.81 -3.82 6.22
C THR A 177 -4.03 -2.62 6.75
N TYR A 178 -2.72 -2.64 6.52
CA TYR A 178 -1.85 -1.52 6.83
C TYR A 178 -1.61 -0.68 5.58
N GLU A 179 -1.67 0.63 5.72
CA GLU A 179 -1.35 1.59 4.67
C GLU A 179 -0.33 2.59 5.21
N ILE A 180 0.79 2.74 4.51
CA ILE A 180 1.82 3.74 4.76
C ILE A 180 1.67 4.79 3.67
N GLU A 181 1.10 5.94 4.03
CA GLU A 181 0.96 7.09 3.13
C GLU A 181 2.12 8.07 3.32
N PHE A 182 2.64 8.61 2.22
CA PHE A 182 3.60 9.72 2.22
C PHE A 182 3.51 10.54 0.94
N SER A 183 4.15 11.72 0.95
CA SER A 183 4.25 12.59 -0.22
C SER A 183 5.66 12.53 -0.79
N ALA A 184 5.84 11.98 -1.98
CA ALA A 184 7.12 11.92 -2.66
C ALA A 184 7.38 13.21 -3.45
N PRO A 185 8.55 13.85 -3.31
CA PRO A 185 8.86 15.08 -4.03
C PRO A 185 8.94 14.83 -5.54
N LEU A 186 8.42 15.77 -6.33
CA LEU A 186 8.57 15.74 -7.78
C LEU A 186 9.98 16.18 -8.18
N SER A 187 10.55 15.52 -9.18
CA SER A 187 11.79 15.97 -9.82
C SER A 187 11.58 17.29 -10.57
N GLU A 188 12.67 17.98 -10.91
CA GLU A 188 12.59 19.27 -11.63
C GLU A 188 11.91 19.14 -13.00
N ILE A 189 12.08 18.00 -13.68
CA ILE A 189 11.42 17.73 -14.97
C ILE A 189 9.92 17.56 -14.76
N GLU A 190 9.53 16.81 -13.74
CA GLU A 190 8.13 16.58 -13.38
C GLU A 190 7.43 17.88 -12.98
N LYS A 191 8.11 18.77 -12.24
CA LYS A 191 7.60 20.11 -11.93
C LYS A 191 7.28 20.91 -13.18
N GLN A 192 8.21 20.96 -14.13
CA GLN A 192 8.02 21.67 -15.39
C GLN A 192 6.87 21.09 -16.22
N GLU A 193 6.65 19.78 -16.18
CA GLU A 193 5.49 19.14 -16.82
C GLU A 193 4.17 19.59 -16.19
N VAL A 194 4.11 19.66 -14.85
CA VAL A 194 2.93 20.10 -14.11
C VAL A 194 2.64 21.58 -14.34
N GLU A 195 3.66 22.44 -14.22
CA GLU A 195 3.53 23.88 -14.49
C GLU A 195 3.08 24.14 -15.92
N LYS A 196 3.67 23.43 -16.89
CA LYS A 196 3.26 23.52 -18.29
C LYS A 196 1.79 23.11 -18.46
N PHE A 197 1.37 21.99 -17.88
CA PHE A 197 -0.02 21.55 -17.94
C PHE A 197 -0.98 22.63 -17.46
N PHE A 198 -0.73 23.24 -16.29
CA PHE A 198 -1.62 24.28 -15.78
C PHE A 198 -1.57 25.58 -16.60
N SER A 199 -0.41 25.93 -17.17
CA SER A 199 -0.31 27.07 -18.10
C SER A 199 -1.10 26.87 -19.40
N GLU A 200 -1.29 25.62 -19.83
CA GLU A 200 -2.08 25.27 -21.00
C GLU A 200 -3.58 25.09 -20.68
N ASN A 201 -3.94 25.07 -19.38
CA ASN A 201 -5.30 24.86 -18.87
C ASN A 201 -5.73 26.00 -17.92
N GLU A 202 -5.62 27.25 -18.37
CA GLU A 202 -5.96 28.45 -17.57
C GLU A 202 -7.40 28.44 -17.01
N ASP A 203 -8.32 27.72 -17.65
CA ASP A 203 -9.73 27.58 -17.23
C ASP A 203 -9.89 26.90 -15.85
N LEU A 204 -8.86 26.20 -15.35
CA LEU A 204 -8.85 25.60 -14.01
C LEU A 204 -8.76 26.65 -12.88
N ASN A 205 -8.46 27.91 -13.20
CA ASN A 205 -8.45 29.06 -12.28
C ASN A 205 -7.62 28.84 -10.98
N LEU A 206 -6.47 28.17 -11.08
CA LEU A 206 -5.54 27.99 -9.97
C LEU A 206 -4.57 29.18 -9.87
N SER A 207 -4.26 29.58 -8.64
CA SER A 207 -3.18 30.54 -8.36
C SER A 207 -1.80 29.92 -8.52
N GLU A 208 -0.78 30.75 -8.74
CA GLU A 208 0.63 30.32 -8.81
C GLU A 208 1.04 29.53 -7.55
N ALA A 209 0.58 29.95 -6.37
CA ALA A 209 0.85 29.25 -5.11
C ALA A 209 0.18 27.86 -5.04
N GLU A 210 -1.00 27.69 -5.62
CA GLU A 210 -1.65 26.36 -5.69
C GLU A 210 -0.91 25.44 -6.66
N ILE A 211 -0.48 25.97 -7.81
CA ILE A 211 0.33 25.23 -8.77
C ILE A 211 1.66 24.80 -8.12
N ASP A 212 2.35 25.71 -7.44
CA ASP A 212 3.59 25.41 -6.71
C ASP A 212 3.40 24.30 -5.66
N GLN A 213 2.28 24.35 -4.92
CA GLN A 213 1.94 23.32 -3.95
C GLN A 213 1.68 21.97 -4.64
N MET A 214 0.92 21.94 -5.74
CA MET A 214 0.64 20.73 -6.51
C MET A 214 1.92 20.14 -7.12
N SER A 215 2.80 20.99 -7.64
CA SER A 215 4.10 20.61 -8.20
C SER A 215 5.14 20.22 -7.14
N SER A 216 4.86 20.37 -5.85
CA SER A 216 5.84 20.04 -4.81
C SER A 216 6.08 18.54 -4.68
N SER A 217 5.00 17.76 -4.73
CA SER A 217 5.01 16.35 -4.37
C SER A 217 3.74 15.64 -4.84
N ARG A 218 3.77 14.31 -4.80
CA ARG A 218 2.62 13.44 -5.09
C ARG A 218 2.38 12.43 -3.97
N PRO A 219 1.13 12.00 -3.76
CA PRO A 219 0.83 10.98 -2.77
C PRO A 219 1.23 9.59 -3.25
N VAL A 220 1.77 8.79 -2.33
CA VAL A 220 2.09 7.38 -2.53
C VAL A 220 1.58 6.57 -1.34
N SER A 221 0.95 5.43 -1.63
CA SER A 221 0.44 4.48 -0.63
C SER A 221 1.13 3.13 -0.76
N ILE A 222 1.84 2.68 0.28
CA ILE A 222 2.34 1.30 0.38
C ILE A 222 1.40 0.52 1.30
N ILE A 223 0.74 -0.50 0.76
CA ILE A 223 -0.34 -1.22 1.42
C ILE A 223 0.05 -2.69 1.60
N ARG A 224 -0.13 -3.19 2.83
CA ARG A 224 0.11 -4.59 3.19
C ARG A 224 -1.11 -5.17 3.87
N VAL A 225 -1.57 -6.31 3.36
CA VAL A 225 -2.53 -7.14 4.08
C VAL A 225 -1.76 -8.20 4.86
N VAL A 226 -2.01 -8.25 6.17
CA VAL A 226 -1.37 -9.18 7.11
C VAL A 226 -2.44 -10.08 7.72
N ASP A 227 -2.27 -11.38 7.55
CA ASP A 227 -3.06 -12.39 8.24
C ASP A 227 -2.31 -12.80 9.52
N THR A 228 -2.99 -12.72 10.66
CA THR A 228 -2.45 -13.10 11.97
C THR A 228 -3.06 -14.42 12.47
N THR A 229 -3.73 -15.17 11.59
CA THR A 229 -4.15 -16.53 11.88
C THR A 229 -2.92 -17.41 12.02
N THR A 230 -2.71 -17.92 13.23
CA THR A 230 -1.61 -18.84 13.50
C THR A 230 -1.96 -20.20 12.90
N SER A 231 -1.46 -20.50 11.71
CA SER A 231 -1.33 -21.89 11.27
C SER A 231 -0.25 -22.58 12.08
N ASN A 232 -0.46 -23.83 12.48
CA ASN A 232 0.66 -24.66 12.95
C ASN A 232 1.65 -24.80 11.79
N PRO A 233 2.91 -24.34 11.91
CA PRO A 233 3.86 -24.29 10.80
C PRO A 233 4.21 -25.69 10.25
N ILE A 234 3.88 -26.76 11.00
CA ILE A 234 4.22 -28.16 10.70
C ILE A 234 3.07 -28.90 9.96
N GLN A 235 1.90 -28.29 9.75
CA GLN A 235 0.84 -28.96 8.98
C GLN A 235 0.96 -28.63 7.49
N SER A 236 1.14 -29.66 6.67
CA SER A 236 1.04 -29.52 5.21
C SER A 236 -0.34 -28.96 4.84
N ARG A 237 -0.36 -27.79 4.20
CA ARG A 237 -1.60 -27.26 3.60
C ARG A 237 -1.89 -28.14 2.38
N ALA A 238 -2.93 -28.96 2.46
CA ALA A 238 -3.40 -29.71 1.30
C ALA A 238 -3.71 -28.74 0.14
N ALA A 239 -3.48 -29.16 -1.11
CA ALA A 239 -3.78 -28.35 -2.29
C ALA A 239 -5.23 -27.85 -2.23
N SER A 240 -5.39 -26.57 -1.88
CA SER A 240 -6.69 -25.93 -1.69
C SER A 240 -6.99 -25.02 -2.87
N THR A 241 -8.27 -24.87 -3.19
CA THR A 241 -8.71 -23.84 -4.14
C THR A 241 -8.41 -22.47 -3.56
N THR A 242 -7.54 -21.73 -4.22
CA THR A 242 -7.21 -20.34 -3.87
C THR A 242 -8.02 -19.41 -4.77
N SER A 243 -8.65 -18.37 -4.22
CA SER A 243 -9.32 -17.39 -5.06
C SER A 243 -9.14 -15.96 -4.56
N PHE A 244 -9.08 -15.06 -5.54
CA PHE A 244 -8.93 -13.62 -5.35
C PHE A 244 -10.02 -12.95 -6.14
N SER A 245 -10.82 -12.10 -5.49
CA SER A 245 -11.75 -11.23 -6.19
C SER A 245 -11.57 -9.80 -5.72
N TRP A 246 -11.56 -8.85 -6.63
CA TRP A 246 -11.42 -7.45 -6.29
C TRP A 246 -12.49 -6.61 -6.97
N ILE A 247 -12.89 -5.52 -6.31
CA ILE A 247 -13.79 -4.51 -6.83
C ILE A 247 -13.11 -3.17 -6.69
N TYR A 248 -12.91 -2.48 -7.81
CA TYR A 248 -12.49 -1.09 -7.86
C TYR A 248 -13.70 -0.23 -8.23
N LYS A 249 -14.02 0.78 -7.43
CA LYS A 249 -15.07 1.75 -7.74
C LYS A 249 -14.54 3.18 -7.64
N THR A 250 -15.11 4.04 -8.46
CA THR A 250 -14.98 5.49 -8.33
C THR A 250 -16.32 6.11 -8.01
N PHE A 251 -16.35 7.23 -7.29
CA PHE A 251 -17.60 7.94 -7.02
C PHE A 251 -17.38 9.41 -6.68
N LEU A 252 -18.38 10.23 -6.95
CA LEU A 252 -18.45 11.63 -6.53
C LEU A 252 -19.19 11.71 -5.18
N PRO A 253 -18.54 12.16 -4.09
CA PRO A 253 -19.16 12.16 -2.76
C PRO A 253 -20.31 13.17 -2.61
N MET A 254 -20.36 14.20 -3.46
CA MET A 254 -21.39 15.24 -3.45
C MET A 254 -22.68 14.82 -4.18
N ASP A 255 -23.77 15.58 -3.95
CA ASP A 255 -25.03 15.45 -4.68
C ASP A 255 -24.96 15.98 -6.13
N TYR A 256 -24.31 17.14 -6.29
CA TYR A 256 -24.21 17.86 -7.55
C TYR A 256 -22.83 18.47 -7.69
N ILE A 257 -22.40 18.63 -8.93
CA ILE A 257 -21.16 19.30 -9.30
C ILE A 257 -21.47 20.27 -10.44
N GLU A 258 -20.89 21.46 -10.40
CA GLU A 258 -21.12 22.46 -11.45
C GLU A 258 -20.54 21.98 -12.78
N ASP A 259 -21.23 22.31 -13.88
CA ASP A 259 -20.68 22.09 -15.23
C ASP A 259 -19.48 23.03 -15.41
N PRO A 260 -18.26 22.50 -15.67
CA PRO A 260 -17.11 23.35 -15.91
C PRO A 260 -17.22 24.17 -17.21
N ILE A 261 -18.16 23.84 -18.11
CA ILE A 261 -18.37 24.54 -19.38
C ILE A 261 -19.73 25.25 -19.38
N PRO A 262 -19.78 26.57 -19.10
CA PRO A 262 -21.03 27.31 -19.12
C PRO A 262 -21.61 27.46 -20.54
N GLY A 263 -22.94 27.60 -20.64
CA GLY A 263 -23.62 28.07 -21.85
C GLY A 263 -24.22 27.00 -22.77
N ASN A 264 -24.18 25.72 -22.39
CA ASN A 264 -24.82 24.61 -23.11
C ASN A 264 -26.25 24.28 -22.60
N GLY A 265 -26.75 25.03 -21.59
CA GLY A 265 -28.04 24.79 -20.93
C GLY A 265 -28.01 23.75 -19.80
N ILE A 266 -26.85 23.16 -19.53
CA ILE A 266 -26.54 22.34 -18.36
C ILE A 266 -25.80 23.23 -17.37
N ALA A 267 -26.21 23.16 -16.10
CA ALA A 267 -25.57 23.89 -15.01
C ALA A 267 -24.89 22.96 -14.02
N PHE A 268 -25.44 21.75 -13.84
CA PHE A 268 -24.90 20.77 -12.91
C PHE A 268 -24.91 19.34 -13.49
N PHE A 269 -23.95 18.54 -13.04
CA PHE A 269 -24.00 17.08 -13.13
C PHE A 269 -24.30 16.48 -11.76
N GLY A 270 -25.03 15.36 -11.73
CA GLY A 270 -25.32 14.63 -10.49
C GLY A 270 -24.10 13.84 -10.00
N GLY A 271 -23.77 13.96 -8.73
CA GLY A 271 -22.83 13.07 -8.03
C GLY A 271 -23.51 11.82 -7.48
N ASP A 272 -22.77 11.05 -6.67
CA ASP A 272 -23.26 9.78 -6.12
C ASP A 272 -23.85 9.92 -4.71
N ASN A 273 -23.58 11.06 -4.04
CA ASN A 273 -24.00 11.38 -2.67
C ASN A 273 -23.84 10.20 -1.71
N ARG A 274 -22.58 9.81 -1.50
CA ARG A 274 -22.24 8.69 -0.63
C ARG A 274 -20.85 8.82 -0.06
N THR A 275 -20.54 7.92 0.86
CA THR A 275 -19.19 7.67 1.36
C THR A 275 -18.67 6.33 0.80
N PHE A 276 -17.44 5.97 1.19
CA PHE A 276 -16.87 4.66 0.92
C PHE A 276 -17.79 3.55 1.41
N SER A 277 -18.05 2.58 0.54
CA SER A 277 -18.98 1.49 0.83
C SER A 277 -18.78 0.34 -0.15
N PHE A 278 -18.58 -0.87 0.36
CA PHE A 278 -18.47 -2.07 -0.46
C PHE A 278 -19.77 -2.33 -1.25
N ASP A 279 -20.92 -2.28 -0.57
CA ASP A 279 -22.23 -2.66 -1.13
C ASP A 279 -22.91 -1.56 -1.96
N SER A 280 -22.36 -0.34 -1.99
CA SER A 280 -22.95 0.74 -2.78
C SER A 280 -22.88 0.43 -4.28
N GLU A 281 -24.05 0.45 -4.93
CA GLU A 281 -24.23 0.41 -6.38
C GLU A 281 -24.39 1.80 -7.01
N LYS A 282 -24.17 2.88 -6.23
CA LYS A 282 -23.94 4.22 -6.78
C LYS A 282 -22.43 4.42 -6.99
N TYR A 283 -21.99 4.70 -8.20
CA TYR A 283 -20.58 4.91 -8.56
C TYR A 283 -20.50 5.65 -9.89
N ARG A 284 -19.33 6.21 -10.24
CA ARG A 284 -19.03 6.70 -11.60
C ARG A 284 -18.60 5.54 -12.50
N THR A 285 -17.63 4.76 -12.04
CA THR A 285 -17.15 3.56 -12.73
C THR A 285 -16.91 2.41 -11.76
N LYS A 286 -17.02 1.18 -12.26
CA LYS A 286 -16.77 -0.06 -11.51
C LYS A 286 -15.97 -1.01 -12.39
N MET A 287 -14.89 -1.55 -11.85
CA MET A 287 -14.18 -2.70 -12.40
C MET A 287 -14.20 -3.83 -11.38
N TRP A 288 -14.35 -5.05 -11.86
CA TRP A 288 -14.31 -6.25 -11.04
C TRP A 288 -13.44 -7.30 -11.71
N GLY A 289 -12.59 -7.95 -10.92
CA GLY A 289 -11.81 -9.09 -11.36
C GLY A 289 -11.95 -10.25 -10.39
N LYS A 290 -11.84 -11.46 -10.92
CA LYS A 290 -11.77 -12.68 -10.11
C LYS A 290 -10.84 -13.70 -10.74
N THR A 291 -9.89 -14.18 -9.95
CA THR A 291 -9.03 -15.31 -10.29
C THR A 291 -9.33 -16.46 -9.34
N ILE A 292 -9.44 -17.67 -9.88
CA ILE A 292 -9.57 -18.92 -9.11
C ILE A 292 -8.46 -19.85 -9.57
N PHE A 293 -7.71 -20.40 -8.63
CA PHE A 293 -6.73 -21.47 -8.84
C PHE A 293 -7.27 -22.76 -8.25
N GLU A 294 -7.35 -23.77 -9.08
CA GLU A 294 -7.67 -25.15 -8.72
C GLU A 294 -6.43 -26.02 -9.00
N PRO A 295 -6.34 -27.25 -8.45
CA PRO A 295 -5.26 -28.15 -8.81
C PRO A 295 -5.15 -28.32 -10.33
N TYR A 296 -4.03 -27.83 -10.90
CA TYR A 296 -3.72 -27.88 -12.33
C TYR A 296 -4.65 -27.08 -13.26
N ASN A 297 -5.49 -26.21 -12.71
CA ASN A 297 -6.41 -25.38 -13.50
C ASN A 297 -6.51 -23.96 -12.92
N SER A 298 -6.83 -22.99 -13.77
CA SER A 298 -7.06 -21.62 -13.32
C SER A 298 -8.06 -20.91 -14.23
N GLU A 299 -8.89 -20.07 -13.62
CA GLU A 299 -9.88 -19.24 -14.30
C GLU A 299 -9.69 -17.78 -13.91
N HIS A 300 -9.83 -16.88 -14.88
CA HIS A 300 -9.83 -15.44 -14.64
C HIS A 300 -11.01 -14.78 -15.36
N ASN A 301 -11.76 -13.99 -14.61
CA ASN A 301 -12.89 -13.20 -15.09
C ASN A 301 -12.67 -11.73 -14.80
N PHE A 302 -13.12 -10.89 -15.73
CA PHE A 302 -13.10 -9.43 -15.62
C PHE A 302 -14.42 -8.86 -16.10
N SER A 303 -14.94 -7.86 -15.38
CA SER A 303 -16.09 -7.08 -15.80
C SER A 303 -15.88 -5.60 -15.48
N LYS A 304 -16.63 -4.76 -16.20
CA LYS A 304 -16.54 -3.30 -16.12
C LYS A 304 -17.92 -2.69 -16.29
N ASN A 305 -18.12 -1.51 -15.73
CA ASN A 305 -19.33 -0.74 -15.90
C ASN A 305 -19.07 0.77 -15.72
N VAL A 306 -19.73 1.57 -16.56
CA VAL A 306 -19.79 3.02 -16.44
C VAL A 306 -21.22 3.40 -16.10
N HIS A 307 -21.41 4.16 -15.03
CA HIS A 307 -22.73 4.64 -14.65
C HIS A 307 -23.10 5.88 -15.48
N ALA A 308 -24.40 6.09 -15.69
CA ALA A 308 -24.87 7.24 -16.46
C ALA A 308 -24.58 8.55 -15.70
N THR A 309 -24.12 9.56 -16.44
CA THR A 309 -24.07 10.95 -15.99
C THR A 309 -25.44 11.58 -16.19
N THR A 310 -25.97 12.21 -15.14
CA THR A 310 -27.23 12.96 -15.20
C THR A 310 -26.95 14.45 -15.20
N ALA A 311 -27.53 15.18 -16.16
CA ALA A 311 -27.40 16.62 -16.32
C ALA A 311 -28.64 17.37 -15.79
N TYR A 312 -28.42 18.54 -15.20
CA TYR A 312 -29.45 19.37 -14.56
C TYR A 312 -29.31 20.85 -14.95
N ASP A 313 -30.43 21.58 -14.90
CA ASP A 313 -30.48 23.04 -15.10
C ASP A 313 -30.08 23.82 -13.83
N ASP A 314 -30.08 25.16 -13.90
CA ASP A 314 -29.74 26.05 -12.78
C ASP A 314 -30.61 25.84 -11.53
N ASN A 315 -31.84 25.34 -11.71
CA ASN A 315 -32.79 25.05 -10.64
C ASN A 315 -32.69 23.58 -10.17
N LYS A 316 -31.69 22.83 -10.64
CA LYS A 316 -31.49 21.39 -10.39
C LYS A 316 -32.63 20.50 -10.89
N ASN A 317 -33.37 20.93 -11.92
CA ASN A 317 -34.32 20.07 -12.60
C ASN A 317 -33.59 19.15 -13.57
N TYR A 318 -34.05 17.90 -13.67
CA TYR A 318 -33.51 16.92 -14.59
C TYR A 318 -33.62 17.39 -16.05
N ILE A 319 -32.51 17.30 -16.80
CA ILE A 319 -32.49 17.54 -18.24
C ILE A 319 -32.42 16.21 -19.01
N SER A 320 -31.36 15.42 -18.76
CA SER A 320 -31.11 14.16 -19.49
C SER A 320 -30.12 13.26 -18.75
N SER A 321 -29.91 12.04 -19.26
CA SER A 321 -28.79 11.19 -18.83
C SER A 321 -28.10 10.52 -20.02
N LYS A 322 -26.78 10.40 -19.96
CA LYS A 322 -25.94 9.73 -20.96
C LYS A 322 -24.88 8.90 -20.25
N THR A 323 -24.51 7.78 -20.87
CA THR A 323 -23.40 6.94 -20.39
C THR A 323 -22.21 7.16 -21.31
N ALA A 324 -21.03 7.37 -20.74
CA ALA A 324 -19.79 7.44 -21.51
C ALA A 324 -19.41 6.05 -22.06
N SER A 325 -18.57 6.04 -23.08
CA SER A 325 -17.99 4.81 -23.60
C SER A 325 -17.11 4.14 -22.54
N ASP A 326 -17.15 2.82 -22.48
CA ASP A 326 -16.27 1.99 -21.66
C ASP A 326 -15.15 1.32 -22.48
N GLU A 327 -14.95 1.74 -23.74
CA GLU A 327 -13.97 1.14 -24.66
C GLU A 327 -12.54 1.20 -24.12
N LEU A 328 -12.18 2.29 -23.43
CA LEU A 328 -10.86 2.47 -22.79
C LEU A 328 -10.79 1.91 -21.37
N MET A 329 -11.79 1.14 -20.94
CA MET A 329 -11.70 0.27 -19.78
C MET A 329 -11.44 -1.16 -20.24
N TYR A 330 -10.25 -1.71 -20.02
CA TYR A 330 -9.95 -3.07 -20.48
C TYR A 330 -8.81 -3.72 -19.70
N GLY A 331 -8.77 -5.05 -19.70
CA GLY A 331 -7.69 -5.85 -19.12
C GLY A 331 -6.81 -6.45 -20.21
N VAL A 332 -5.50 -6.36 -20.02
CA VAL A 332 -4.47 -7.01 -20.83
C VAL A 332 -3.90 -8.18 -20.03
N LYS A 333 -3.92 -9.38 -20.61
CA LYS A 333 -3.29 -10.55 -20.03
C LYS A 333 -1.79 -10.52 -20.30
N ASN A 334 -0.98 -10.36 -19.27
CA ASN A 334 0.48 -10.45 -19.37
C ASN A 334 0.91 -11.92 -19.33
N THR A 335 0.40 -12.68 -18.36
CA THR A 335 0.65 -14.13 -18.21
C THR A 335 -0.53 -14.78 -17.49
N HIS A 336 -0.87 -16.02 -17.86
CA HIS A 336 -1.83 -16.84 -17.14
C HIS A 336 -1.43 -18.31 -17.25
N THR A 337 -1.12 -18.92 -16.11
CA THR A 337 -0.85 -20.34 -15.92
C THR A 337 -1.71 -20.85 -14.76
N TYR A 338 -1.72 -22.17 -14.53
CA TYR A 338 -2.42 -22.76 -13.38
C TYR A 338 -1.84 -22.35 -12.00
N THR A 339 -0.69 -21.66 -11.97
CA THR A 339 -0.06 -21.15 -10.74
C THR A 339 0.00 -19.63 -10.64
N LYS A 340 -0.23 -18.90 -11.74
CA LYS A 340 -0.06 -17.44 -11.81
C LYS A 340 -1.04 -16.79 -12.78
N ALA A 341 -1.66 -15.70 -12.36
CA ALA A 341 -2.42 -14.80 -13.22
C ALA A 341 -1.89 -13.38 -13.05
N ASP A 342 -1.41 -12.78 -14.15
CA ASP A 342 -0.81 -11.45 -14.23
C ASP A 342 -1.53 -10.66 -15.33
N TYR A 343 -2.24 -9.62 -14.92
CA TYR A 343 -3.09 -8.79 -15.78
C TYR A 343 -2.86 -7.31 -15.49
N THR A 344 -2.84 -6.48 -16.55
CA THR A 344 -2.84 -5.02 -16.42
C THR A 344 -4.18 -4.46 -16.87
N TYR A 345 -4.84 -3.69 -16.02
CA TYR A 345 -6.10 -3.02 -16.29
C TYR A 345 -5.86 -1.55 -16.58
N TYR A 346 -6.46 -1.08 -17.65
CA TYR A 346 -6.49 0.32 -18.07
C TYR A 346 -7.91 0.82 -17.94
N HIS A 347 -8.05 2.09 -17.59
CA HIS A 347 -9.33 2.74 -17.39
C HIS A 347 -9.20 4.21 -17.76
N LYS A 348 -9.97 4.64 -18.76
CA LYS A 348 -10.13 6.07 -19.06
C LYS A 348 -11.58 6.36 -19.42
N VAL A 349 -12.26 7.17 -18.59
CA VAL A 349 -13.68 7.47 -18.78
C VAL A 349 -13.97 8.95 -18.54
N GLY A 350 -14.40 9.64 -19.59
CA GLY A 350 -14.79 11.06 -19.54
C GLY A 350 -16.27 11.29 -19.24
N ASN A 351 -16.66 12.57 -19.18
CA ASN A 351 -18.05 12.99 -19.10
C ASN A 351 -18.69 13.01 -20.50
N PRO A 352 -19.78 12.26 -20.77
CA PRO A 352 -20.39 12.17 -22.11
C PRO A 352 -21.08 13.45 -22.60
N TYR A 353 -21.15 14.50 -21.76
CA TYR A 353 -21.64 15.83 -22.14
C TYR A 353 -20.53 16.81 -22.48
N ILE A 354 -19.29 16.52 -22.10
CA ILE A 354 -18.14 17.40 -22.28
C ILE A 354 -17.29 16.82 -23.42
N PRO A 355 -17.25 17.46 -24.61
CA PRO A 355 -16.50 16.97 -25.76
C PRO A 355 -14.99 17.31 -25.70
N VAL A 356 -14.46 17.57 -24.50
CA VAL A 356 -13.07 17.99 -24.27
C VAL A 356 -12.29 16.81 -23.72
N SER A 357 -11.15 16.52 -24.35
CA SER A 357 -10.16 15.54 -23.87
C SER A 357 -9.41 16.12 -22.66
N GLY A 358 -9.08 15.31 -21.66
CA GLY A 358 -8.29 15.75 -20.50
C GLY A 358 -9.08 15.97 -19.20
N GLN A 359 -10.34 15.51 -19.13
CA GLN A 359 -11.14 15.45 -17.89
C GLN A 359 -11.71 14.04 -17.68
N GLU A 360 -10.95 13.03 -18.09
CA GLU A 360 -11.31 11.63 -17.87
C GLU A 360 -10.82 11.16 -16.51
N ILE A 361 -11.57 10.26 -15.89
CA ILE A 361 -11.08 9.46 -14.78
C ILE A 361 -10.08 8.46 -15.35
N ASP A 362 -8.81 8.59 -14.97
CA ASP A 362 -7.72 7.73 -15.42
C ASP A 362 -7.20 6.83 -14.29
N ILE A 363 -7.12 5.52 -14.57
CA ILE A 363 -6.59 4.51 -13.66
C ILE A 363 -5.81 3.49 -14.49
N GLN A 364 -4.64 3.12 -14.00
CA GLN A 364 -3.92 1.96 -14.48
C GLN A 364 -3.50 1.10 -13.29
N MET A 365 -3.73 -0.21 -13.37
CA MET A 365 -3.45 -1.13 -12.27
C MET A 365 -3.03 -2.49 -12.81
N ARG A 366 -1.84 -2.96 -12.44
CA ARG A 366 -1.39 -4.34 -12.64
C ARG A 366 -1.76 -5.17 -11.42
N VAL A 367 -2.24 -6.39 -11.66
CA VAL A 367 -2.64 -7.34 -10.62
C VAL A 367 -1.97 -8.68 -10.90
N ILE A 368 -1.21 -9.16 -9.92
CA ILE A 368 -0.57 -10.47 -9.94
C ILE A 368 -1.16 -11.29 -8.80
N THR A 369 -1.63 -12.49 -9.11
CA THR A 369 -2.16 -13.45 -8.13
C THR A 369 -1.55 -14.81 -8.38
N ASN A 370 -1.22 -15.54 -7.31
CA ASN A 370 -0.56 -16.84 -7.41
C ASN A 370 -1.34 -17.92 -6.65
N SER A 371 -1.21 -19.17 -7.09
CA SER A 371 -1.91 -20.32 -6.49
C SER A 371 -1.52 -20.57 -5.04
N ASN A 372 -0.30 -20.19 -4.64
CA ASN A 372 0.22 -20.30 -3.27
C ASN A 372 -0.35 -19.24 -2.31
N GLY A 373 -1.25 -18.37 -2.78
CA GLY A 373 -1.92 -17.39 -1.94
C GLY A 373 -1.32 -15.98 -1.96
N THR A 374 -0.16 -15.79 -2.59
CA THR A 374 0.43 -14.45 -2.69
C THR A 374 -0.21 -13.62 -3.79
N TYR A 375 -0.28 -12.31 -3.57
CA TYR A 375 -0.79 -11.37 -4.55
C TYR A 375 -0.13 -10.00 -4.43
N SER A 376 -0.11 -9.27 -5.54
CA SER A 376 0.27 -7.87 -5.61
C SER A 376 -0.63 -7.08 -6.54
N PHE A 377 -0.83 -5.81 -6.20
CA PHE A 377 -1.41 -4.81 -7.08
C PHE A 377 -0.44 -3.64 -7.11
N GLU A 378 -0.25 -3.08 -8.28
CA GLU A 378 0.55 -1.88 -8.47
C GLU A 378 -0.20 -0.98 -9.44
N GLY A 379 -0.33 0.30 -9.11
CA GLY A 379 -1.12 1.17 -9.96
C GLY A 379 -1.00 2.64 -9.65
N VAL A 380 -1.65 3.40 -10.52
CA VAL A 380 -1.85 4.84 -10.39
C VAL A 380 -3.30 5.16 -10.66
N HIS A 381 -3.78 6.21 -10.03
CA HIS A 381 -5.06 6.82 -10.37
C HIS A 381 -5.04 8.32 -10.12
N ASP A 382 -5.92 9.03 -10.81
CA ASP A 382 -6.19 10.45 -10.54
C ASP A 382 -6.55 10.71 -9.09
N ARG A 383 -6.34 11.93 -8.60
CA ARG A 383 -6.75 12.33 -7.24
C ARG A 383 -8.20 12.80 -7.16
N ALA A 384 -8.92 12.71 -8.28
CA ALA A 384 -10.36 12.92 -8.38
C ALA A 384 -10.98 11.90 -9.36
N PRO A 385 -12.16 11.33 -9.06
CA PRO A 385 -13.01 11.62 -7.91
C PRO A 385 -12.56 10.80 -6.67
N SER A 386 -13.46 10.23 -5.87
CA SER A 386 -13.05 9.28 -4.81
C SER A 386 -12.80 7.89 -5.39
N HIS A 387 -11.77 7.19 -4.91
CA HIS A 387 -11.35 5.87 -5.37
C HIS A 387 -11.37 4.86 -4.22
N GLU A 388 -11.94 3.68 -4.45
CA GLU A 388 -12.01 2.61 -3.45
C GLU A 388 -11.71 1.25 -4.08
N LEU A 389 -10.89 0.45 -3.40
CA LEU A 389 -10.55 -0.90 -3.78
C LEU A 389 -10.89 -1.87 -2.65
N TYR A 390 -11.56 -2.94 -3.00
CA TYR A 390 -11.92 -4.02 -2.10
C TYR A 390 -11.36 -5.35 -2.60
N LEU A 391 -11.00 -6.23 -1.67
CA LEU A 391 -10.50 -7.56 -1.93
C LEU A 391 -11.28 -8.59 -1.13
N THR A 392 -11.62 -9.70 -1.79
CA THR A 392 -12.27 -10.87 -1.22
C THR A 392 -11.37 -12.07 -1.50
N LEU A 393 -11.05 -12.82 -0.45
CA LEU A 393 -10.11 -13.93 -0.49
C LEU A 393 -10.85 -15.26 -0.25
N ASN A 394 -10.45 -16.32 -0.94
CA ASN A 394 -10.95 -17.70 -0.78
C ASN A 394 -12.49 -17.86 -0.77
N ASN A 395 -13.20 -17.16 -1.65
CA ASN A 395 -14.67 -17.27 -1.87
C ASN A 395 -15.56 -17.15 -0.61
N GLY A 396 -15.03 -16.68 0.52
CA GLY A 396 -15.74 -16.67 1.81
C GLY A 396 -15.11 -15.83 2.93
N ALA A 397 -13.97 -15.16 2.69
CA ALA A 397 -13.49 -14.13 3.61
C ALA A 397 -14.31 -12.84 3.44
N SER A 398 -14.61 -12.15 4.52
CA SER A 398 -15.25 -10.83 4.51
C SER A 398 -14.59 -9.89 3.50
N ASN A 399 -15.38 -9.13 2.74
CA ASN A 399 -14.86 -8.12 1.83
C ASN A 399 -13.99 -7.13 2.59
N ARG A 400 -12.73 -7.02 2.19
CA ARG A 400 -11.76 -6.15 2.85
C ARG A 400 -11.59 -4.88 2.04
N MET A 401 -11.77 -3.73 2.69
CA MET A 401 -11.36 -2.48 2.07
C MET A 401 -9.83 -2.41 2.11
N ILE A 402 -9.22 -2.26 0.94
CA ILE A 402 -7.77 -2.18 0.77
C ILE A 402 -7.31 -0.73 0.88
N PHE A 403 -8.02 0.19 0.23
CA PHE A 403 -7.86 1.62 0.43
C PHE A 403 -9.17 2.37 0.16
N ALA A 404 -9.22 3.60 0.65
CA ALA A 404 -10.27 4.57 0.41
C ALA A 404 -9.65 5.96 0.22
N HIS A 405 -9.31 6.30 -1.02
CA HIS A 405 -8.70 7.58 -1.36
C HIS A 405 -9.81 8.60 -1.66
N PRO A 406 -9.91 9.70 -0.88
CA PRO A 406 -10.97 10.68 -1.05
C PRO A 406 -10.79 11.51 -2.31
N ASN A 407 -11.87 12.14 -2.77
CA ASN A 407 -11.81 13.16 -3.81
C ASN A 407 -11.03 14.38 -3.29
N GLU A 408 -9.88 14.68 -3.89
CA GLU A 408 -8.99 15.77 -3.49
C GLU A 408 -9.25 17.08 -4.26
N GLY A 409 -10.21 17.07 -5.19
CA GLY A 409 -10.64 18.23 -5.97
C GLY A 409 -10.57 17.98 -7.48
N LEU A 410 -11.54 18.52 -8.24
CA LEU A 410 -11.63 18.26 -9.67
C LEU A 410 -10.47 18.82 -10.50
N SER A 411 -9.65 19.72 -9.95
CA SER A 411 -8.42 20.17 -10.61
C SER A 411 -7.42 19.03 -10.83
N TYR A 412 -7.59 17.90 -10.14
CA TYR A 412 -6.82 16.68 -10.35
C TYR A 412 -7.46 15.67 -11.31
N LEU A 413 -8.68 15.94 -11.82
CA LEU A 413 -9.35 15.04 -12.77
C LEU A 413 -8.71 15.20 -14.16
N GLY A 414 -8.19 14.12 -14.73
CA GLY A 414 -7.48 14.17 -16.01
C GLY A 414 -6.16 14.96 -15.97
N ALA A 415 -5.63 15.23 -14.76
CA ALA A 415 -4.32 15.84 -14.58
C ALA A 415 -3.21 14.89 -15.10
N PRO A 416 -1.99 15.40 -15.38
CA PRO A 416 -0.88 14.56 -15.79
C PRO A 416 -0.61 13.44 -14.78
N SER A 417 -0.21 12.26 -15.25
CA SER A 417 0.13 11.11 -14.40
C SER A 417 1.20 11.42 -13.35
N THR A 418 2.00 12.47 -13.57
CA THR A 418 2.95 13.04 -12.62
C THR A 418 2.31 13.45 -11.29
N LEU A 419 1.05 13.93 -11.31
CA LEU A 419 0.26 14.29 -10.13
C LEU A 419 -0.63 13.16 -9.59
N ALA A 420 -0.68 12.02 -10.28
CA ALA A 420 -1.50 10.89 -9.87
C ALA A 420 -1.03 10.33 -8.52
N ARG A 421 -1.95 9.66 -7.81
CA ARG A 421 -1.61 8.87 -6.64
C ARG A 421 -1.06 7.52 -7.08
N TRP A 422 0.09 7.15 -6.54
CA TRP A 422 0.68 5.83 -6.73
C TRP A 422 0.32 4.91 -5.58
N PHE A 423 0.12 3.63 -5.88
CA PHE A 423 -0.11 2.64 -4.84
C PHE A 423 0.52 1.29 -5.18
N THR A 424 1.01 0.62 -4.14
CA THR A 424 1.45 -0.77 -4.17
C THR A 424 0.71 -1.51 -3.07
N ILE A 425 0.08 -2.64 -3.39
CA ILE A 425 -0.64 -3.49 -2.45
C ILE A 425 -0.03 -4.87 -2.52
N THR A 426 0.24 -5.48 -1.38
CA THR A 426 0.86 -6.79 -1.33
C THR A 426 0.32 -7.61 -0.16
N GLY A 427 0.26 -8.93 -0.30
CA GLY A 427 -0.27 -9.81 0.75
C GLY A 427 -0.08 -11.30 0.45
N SER A 428 -0.44 -12.11 1.44
CA SER A 428 -0.44 -13.58 1.40
C SER A 428 -1.64 -14.12 2.19
N LEU A 429 -2.06 -15.35 1.88
CA LEU A 429 -3.14 -16.12 2.53
C LEU A 429 -2.63 -17.19 3.51
#